data_AF-A0A397AU65-F1
#
_entry.id   AF-A0A397AU65-F1
#
_cell.length_a   1.000
_cell.length_b   1.000
_cell.length_c   1.000
_cell.angle_alpha   90.00
_cell.angle_beta   90.00
_cell.angle_gamma   90.00
#
_symmetry.space_group_name_H-M   'P 1'
#
loop_
_entity.id
_entity.type
_entity.pdbx_description
1 polymer ?
#
loop_
_entity_poly.entity_id
_entity_poly.type
_entity_poly.pdbx_seq_one_letter_code
_entity_poly.pdbx_strand_id
1 'polypeptide(L)'
;MTHACSLEKSSFSLNLVREAATDALRRVLGSLNLGDIELFVEPRLLSLFHHAISLSGEDLTVLRVREIHSLASPSAPPMPTSTVVYIVRPQTTHVQLVAQHLLQQLRGASSSSSVVLHTGTWNALCADVLSRAGVGNQVAVHPFQLGFIPTDNDMLTLAHDTLLRDCYIQNNKTTLTYIYIPSLEYAPHNRAIRELGHALHVLQQTTGDIPTVHYKGELAKAVWKSLSEFNAASPPPSSRPKKLRIDHMIILDRKLDYIAPLSTPLTYKSQKTKAWFHAFVFF
;
A
#
# COMPACT_ATOMS: atom_id res chain seq x y z
N MET A 1 3.90 1.23 21.23
CA MET A 1 3.90 0.64 19.87
C MET A 1 3.15 -0.68 19.95
N THR A 2 2.16 -0.90 19.10
CA THR A 2 1.48 -2.21 19.01
C THR A 2 2.47 -3.23 18.45
N HIS A 3 2.75 -4.30 19.19
CA HIS A 3 3.58 -5.38 18.68
C HIS A 3 2.92 -6.01 17.46
N ALA A 4 3.70 -6.24 16.40
CA ALA A 4 3.22 -6.95 15.22
C ALA A 4 2.78 -8.38 15.59
N CYS A 5 1.67 -8.85 15.01
CA CYS A 5 1.23 -10.23 15.20
C CYS A 5 2.33 -11.20 14.73
N SER A 6 2.57 -12.30 15.46
CA SER A 6 3.62 -13.27 15.10
C SER A 6 3.31 -14.06 13.82
N LEU A 7 2.04 -14.12 13.41
CA LEU A 7 1.53 -14.87 12.24
C LEU A 7 1.85 -16.38 12.25
N GLU A 8 2.44 -16.92 13.32
CA GLU A 8 2.82 -18.34 13.44
C GLU A 8 1.63 -19.29 13.37
N LYS A 9 0.44 -18.82 13.79
CA LYS A 9 -0.80 -19.59 13.76
C LYS A 9 -1.55 -19.46 12.44
N SER A 10 -0.96 -18.78 11.45
CA SER A 10 -1.57 -18.60 10.15
C SER A 10 -1.66 -19.92 9.38
N SER A 11 -2.84 -20.23 8.86
CA SER A 11 -3.08 -21.43 8.05
C SER A 11 -2.44 -21.37 6.66
N PHE A 12 -2.07 -20.19 6.16
CA PHE A 12 -1.49 -19.98 4.82
C PHE A 12 -0.10 -19.33 4.87
N SER A 13 0.54 -19.36 6.05
CA SER A 13 1.84 -18.73 6.31
C SER A 13 1.91 -17.28 5.84
N LEU A 14 1.02 -16.42 6.38
CA LEU A 14 1.04 -14.97 6.11
C LEU A 14 2.38 -14.28 6.43
N ASN A 15 3.29 -14.95 7.18
CA ASN A 15 4.69 -14.53 7.31
C ASN A 15 5.38 -14.32 5.95
N LEU A 16 5.12 -15.18 4.96
CA LEU A 16 5.69 -15.04 3.61
C LEU A 16 5.26 -13.74 2.93
N VAL A 17 4.05 -13.25 3.22
CA VAL A 17 3.56 -11.95 2.69
C VAL A 17 4.34 -10.81 3.33
N ARG A 18 4.56 -10.85 4.65
CA ARG A 18 5.38 -9.86 5.37
C ARG A 18 6.84 -9.89 4.91
N GLU A 19 7.40 -11.08 4.72
CA GLU A 19 8.76 -11.26 4.20
C GLU A 19 8.90 -10.69 2.79
N ALA A 20 7.95 -10.97 1.89
CA ALA A 20 7.97 -10.43 0.54
C ALA A 20 7.95 -8.89 0.51
N ALA A 21 7.14 -8.26 1.37
CA ALA A 21 7.10 -6.80 1.53
C ALA A 21 8.42 -6.25 2.11
N THR A 22 8.99 -6.94 3.09
CA THR A 22 10.27 -6.58 3.71
C THR A 22 11.41 -6.67 2.68
N ASP A 23 11.47 -7.74 1.90
CA ASP A 23 12.47 -7.94 0.86
C ASP A 23 12.30 -6.96 -0.29
N ALA A 24 11.07 -6.57 -0.63
CA ALA A 24 10.82 -5.50 -1.59
C ALA A 24 11.40 -4.17 -1.11
N LEU A 25 11.25 -3.83 0.17
CA LEU A 25 11.85 -2.61 0.73
C LEU A 25 13.38 -2.70 0.75
N ARG A 26 13.94 -3.82 1.23
CA ARG A 26 15.40 -4.07 1.24
C ARG A 26 16.00 -3.90 -0.16
N ARG A 27 15.36 -4.49 -1.17
CA ARG A 27 15.81 -4.44 -2.56
C ARG A 27 15.81 -3.02 -3.10
N VAL A 28 14.73 -2.26 -2.86
CA VAL A 28 14.62 -0.89 -3.34
C VAL A 28 15.65 0.01 -2.65
N LEU A 29 15.75 -0.02 -1.32
CA LEU A 29 16.74 0.78 -0.59
C LEU A 29 18.18 0.39 -0.95
N GLY A 30 18.47 -0.90 -1.06
CA GLY A 30 19.80 -1.40 -1.44
C GLY A 30 20.19 -1.02 -2.87
N SER A 31 19.23 -0.95 -3.81
CA SER A 31 19.52 -0.56 -5.20
C SER A 31 19.90 0.91 -5.37
N LEU A 32 19.51 1.76 -4.41
CA LEU A 32 19.72 3.21 -4.49
C LEU A 32 21.09 3.66 -3.93
N ASN A 33 21.85 2.76 -3.29
CA ASN A 33 23.17 3.05 -2.71
C ASN A 33 23.21 4.35 -1.89
N LEU A 34 22.20 4.54 -1.04
CA LEU A 34 22.04 5.77 -0.26
C LEU A 34 23.02 5.81 0.93
N GLY A 35 23.25 7.02 1.43
CA GLY A 35 24.02 7.29 2.65
C GLY A 35 23.28 6.82 3.91
N ASP A 36 23.40 7.60 4.98
CA ASP A 36 22.51 7.42 6.13
C ASP A 36 21.10 7.89 5.74
N ILE A 37 20.08 7.11 6.11
CA ILE A 37 18.70 7.29 5.65
C ILE A 37 17.80 7.63 6.83
N GLU A 38 16.87 8.55 6.60
CA GLU A 38 15.72 8.78 7.46
C GLU A 38 14.44 8.51 6.69
N LEU A 39 13.61 7.64 7.24
CA LEU A 39 12.34 7.26 6.62
C LEU A 39 11.21 8.17 7.11
N PHE A 40 10.48 8.77 6.19
CA PHE A 40 9.27 9.54 6.48
C PHE A 40 8.07 8.84 5.87
N VAL A 41 7.26 8.19 6.71
CA VAL A 41 6.15 7.35 6.27
C VAL A 41 4.83 8.09 6.51
N GLU A 42 3.91 8.04 5.54
CA GLU A 42 2.59 8.64 5.74
C GLU A 42 1.85 8.01 6.94
N PRO A 43 1.07 8.78 7.73
CA PRO A 43 0.70 8.40 9.09
C PRO A 43 -0.08 7.10 9.19
N ARG A 44 -0.93 6.81 8.19
CA ARG A 44 -1.79 5.63 8.20
C ARG A 44 -1.03 4.36 7.83
N LEU A 45 -0.01 4.47 6.98
CA LEU A 45 0.91 3.39 6.70
C LEU A 45 1.89 3.20 7.87
N LEU A 46 2.36 4.28 8.49
CA LEU A 46 3.24 4.23 9.65
C LEU A 46 2.60 3.46 10.81
N SER A 47 1.31 3.68 11.07
CA SER A 47 0.58 2.99 12.15
C SER A 47 0.49 1.47 11.96
N LEU A 48 0.69 0.98 10.73
CA LEU A 48 0.74 -0.45 10.40
C LEU A 48 2.13 -0.91 9.92
N PHE A 49 3.15 -0.05 10.00
CA PHE A 49 4.45 -0.32 9.40
C PHE A 49 5.09 -1.59 9.97
N HIS A 50 5.03 -1.77 11.29
CA HIS A 50 5.54 -2.97 11.95
C HIS A 50 4.77 -4.25 11.60
N HIS A 51 3.51 -4.14 11.19
CA HIS A 51 2.74 -5.30 10.68
C HIS A 51 3.14 -5.64 9.24
N ALA A 52 3.51 -4.64 8.46
CA ALA A 52 3.82 -4.76 7.05
C ALA A 52 5.27 -5.21 6.80
N ILE A 53 6.20 -4.70 7.61
CA ILE A 53 7.63 -4.82 7.40
C ILE A 53 8.29 -5.31 8.70
N SER A 54 9.07 -6.37 8.60
CA SER A 54 9.84 -6.94 9.72
C SER A 54 11.32 -6.62 9.53
N LEU A 55 11.75 -5.47 10.04
CA LEU A 55 13.16 -5.10 10.07
C LEU A 55 13.70 -5.33 11.49
N SER A 56 14.74 -6.16 11.59
CA SER A 56 15.54 -6.29 12.81
C SER A 56 16.45 -5.07 13.01
N GLY A 57 17.05 -4.93 14.19
CA GLY A 57 18.05 -3.87 14.42
C GLY A 57 19.28 -4.00 13.50
N GLU A 58 19.65 -5.22 13.16
CA GLU A 58 20.72 -5.51 12.19
C GLU A 58 20.32 -5.05 10.79
N ASP A 59 19.08 -5.32 10.36
CA ASP A 59 18.56 -4.86 9.06
C ASP A 59 18.57 -3.34 8.94
N LEU A 60 18.14 -2.63 9.99
CA LEU A 60 18.16 -1.16 10.00
C LEU A 60 19.58 -0.63 9.88
N THR A 61 20.55 -1.29 10.52
CA THR A 61 21.96 -0.92 10.45
C THR A 61 22.54 -1.17 9.05
N VAL A 62 22.25 -2.33 8.44
CA VAL A 62 22.71 -2.68 7.08
C VAL A 62 22.11 -1.75 6.04
N LEU A 63 20.82 -1.41 6.18
CA LEU A 63 20.12 -0.46 5.30
C LEU A 63 20.44 1.01 5.65
N ARG A 64 21.22 1.25 6.70
CA ARG A 64 21.60 2.58 7.21
C ARG A 64 20.41 3.47 7.56
N VAL A 65 19.29 2.86 7.97
CA VAL A 65 18.11 3.59 8.45
C VAL A 65 18.35 4.01 9.89
N ARG A 66 18.48 5.32 10.11
CA ARG A 66 18.71 5.91 11.43
C ARG A 66 17.42 6.05 12.22
N GLU A 67 16.41 6.64 11.59
CA GLU A 67 15.13 6.96 12.24
C GLU A 67 13.97 6.79 11.27
N ILE A 68 12.79 6.54 11.84
CA ILE A 68 11.51 6.43 11.12
C ILE A 68 10.52 7.42 11.72
N HIS A 69 10.14 8.41 10.92
CA HIS A 69 9.27 9.50 11.29
C HIS A 69 7.90 9.41 10.59
N SER A 70 6.91 10.07 11.20
CA SER A 70 5.62 10.33 10.56
C SER A 70 5.73 11.53 9.63
N LEU A 71 5.29 11.35 8.38
CA LEU A 71 5.12 12.46 7.44
C LEU A 71 3.84 13.21 7.76
N ALA A 72 3.97 14.35 8.45
CA ALA A 72 2.88 15.22 8.87
C ALA A 72 3.25 16.70 8.64
N SER A 73 2.33 17.62 8.90
CA SER A 73 2.62 19.05 8.89
C SER A 73 2.30 19.65 10.28
N PRO A 74 3.31 20.12 11.04
CA PRO A 74 4.75 20.06 10.74
C PRO A 74 5.31 18.62 10.85
N SER A 75 6.36 18.31 10.10
CA SER A 75 7.14 17.06 10.26
C SER A 75 8.42 17.34 11.04
N ALA A 76 9.07 16.28 11.53
CA ALA A 76 10.37 16.39 12.16
C ALA A 76 11.40 16.88 11.14
N PRO A 77 12.27 17.85 11.48
CA PRO A 77 13.36 18.21 10.58
C PRO A 77 14.30 17.02 10.41
N PRO A 78 14.83 16.77 9.20
CA PRO A 78 15.78 15.69 9.00
C PRO A 78 17.12 15.98 9.69
N MET A 79 17.90 14.96 10.02
CA MET A 79 19.25 15.20 10.53
C MET A 79 20.16 15.76 9.43
N PRO A 80 21.18 16.55 9.82
CA PRO A 80 22.20 17.01 8.89
C PRO A 80 22.85 15.81 8.19
N THR A 81 23.01 15.88 6.87
CA THR A 81 23.68 14.86 6.01
C THR A 81 22.94 13.55 5.75
N SER A 82 21.79 13.30 6.41
CA SER A 82 20.93 12.16 6.10
C SER A 82 20.21 12.36 4.76
N THR A 83 20.04 11.27 4.00
CA THR A 83 19.14 11.19 2.85
C THR A 83 17.72 10.93 3.33
N VAL A 84 16.76 11.69 2.81
CA VAL A 84 15.37 11.60 3.24
C VAL A 84 14.60 10.71 2.28
N VAL A 85 14.01 9.64 2.81
CA VAL A 85 13.24 8.68 2.02
C VAL A 85 11.79 8.70 2.47
N TYR A 86 10.91 9.20 1.60
CA TYR A 86 9.48 9.25 1.84
C TYR A 86 8.80 7.95 1.40
N ILE A 87 7.97 7.33 2.25
CA ILE A 87 7.12 6.21 1.88
C ILE A 87 5.66 6.67 1.89
N VAL A 88 5.08 6.82 0.71
CA VAL A 88 3.73 7.39 0.55
C VAL A 88 2.86 6.59 -0.40
N ARG A 89 1.55 6.60 -0.16
CA ARG A 89 0.59 6.26 -1.21
C ARG A 89 0.49 7.42 -2.20
N PRO A 90 0.49 7.17 -3.53
CA PRO A 90 0.34 8.22 -4.55
C PRO A 90 -1.05 8.86 -4.56
N GLN A 91 -1.29 9.70 -3.56
CA GLN A 91 -2.43 10.60 -3.39
C GLN A 91 -1.88 12.03 -3.28
N THR A 92 -2.57 13.00 -3.88
CA THR A 92 -2.12 14.40 -3.93
C THR A 92 -1.91 14.98 -2.52
N THR A 93 -2.73 14.61 -1.55
CA THR A 93 -2.61 15.01 -0.14
C THR A 93 -1.28 14.58 0.48
N HIS A 94 -0.85 13.34 0.27
CA HIS A 94 0.44 12.86 0.78
C HIS A 94 1.61 13.50 0.04
N VAL A 95 1.50 13.66 -1.28
CA VAL A 95 2.55 14.27 -2.10
C VAL A 95 2.71 15.76 -1.81
N GLN A 96 1.62 16.45 -1.42
CA GLN A 96 1.67 17.82 -0.90
C GLN A 96 2.48 17.91 0.40
N LEU A 97 2.34 16.95 1.31
CA LEU A 97 3.16 16.89 2.53
C LEU A 97 4.64 16.69 2.19
N VAL A 98 4.96 15.82 1.23
CA VAL A 98 6.33 15.64 0.72
C VAL A 98 6.88 16.97 0.18
N ALA A 99 6.11 17.64 -0.68
CA ALA A 99 6.53 18.91 -1.27
C ALA A 99 6.76 20.01 -0.22
N GLN A 100 5.88 20.12 0.78
CA GLN A 100 6.02 21.06 1.88
C GLN A 100 7.27 20.78 2.71
N HIS A 101 7.53 19.51 3.04
CA HIS A 101 8.71 19.11 3.80
C HIS A 101 10.01 19.39 3.02
N LEU A 102 10.06 19.05 1.74
CA LEU A 102 11.18 19.37 0.85
C LEU A 102 11.47 20.88 0.80
N LEU A 103 10.44 21.71 0.65
CA LEU A 103 10.60 23.17 0.60
C LEU A 103 11.18 23.73 1.91
N GLN A 104 10.83 23.15 3.07
CA GLN A 104 11.40 23.54 4.35
C GLN A 104 12.89 23.17 4.44
N GLN A 105 13.27 21.99 3.94
CA GLN A 105 14.67 21.53 3.92
C GLN A 105 15.55 22.43 3.05
N LEU A 106 15.07 22.81 1.87
CA LEU A 106 15.80 23.67 0.95
C LEU A 106 16.02 25.08 1.50
N ARG A 107 15.06 25.61 2.26
CA ARG A 107 15.21 26.89 2.96
C ARG A 107 16.22 26.82 4.11
N GLY A 108 16.34 25.66 4.75
CA GLY A 108 17.25 25.41 5.88
C GLY A 108 18.69 25.12 5.50
N ALA A 109 19.08 25.28 4.22
CA ALA A 109 20.42 24.97 3.69
C ALA A 109 20.86 23.51 3.89
N SER A 110 19.93 22.57 4.09
CA SER A 110 20.24 21.14 4.11
C SER A 110 20.36 20.63 2.67
N SER A 111 21.53 20.12 2.29
CA SER A 111 21.80 19.52 0.98
C SER A 111 21.37 18.04 0.89
N SER A 112 20.51 17.58 1.79
CA SER A 112 20.02 16.21 1.83
C SER A 112 19.34 15.80 0.52
N SER A 113 19.87 14.76 -0.11
CA SER A 113 19.19 14.12 -1.23
C SER A 113 17.85 13.53 -0.75
N SER A 114 16.85 13.51 -1.64
CA SER A 114 15.50 13.07 -1.30
C SER A 114 14.97 12.06 -2.29
N VAL A 115 14.28 11.05 -1.78
CA VAL A 115 13.69 9.95 -2.56
C VAL A 115 12.25 9.71 -2.12
N VAL A 116 11.35 9.46 -3.05
CA VAL A 116 9.97 9.02 -2.80
C VAL A 116 9.81 7.58 -3.23
N LEU A 117 9.43 6.73 -2.30
CA LEU A 117 8.97 5.36 -2.52
C LEU A 117 7.45 5.33 -2.50
N HIS A 118 6.83 5.04 -3.65
CA HIS A 118 5.38 5.04 -3.78
C HIS A 118 4.78 3.63 -3.75
N THR A 119 3.77 3.40 -2.91
CA THR A 119 3.23 2.04 -2.69
C THR A 119 2.24 1.54 -3.74
N GLY A 120 1.82 2.42 -4.65
CA GLY A 120 0.82 2.15 -5.69
C GLY A 120 1.25 2.66 -7.06
N THR A 121 0.29 2.86 -7.97
CA THR A 121 0.58 3.45 -9.28
C THR A 121 0.78 4.97 -9.17
N TRP A 122 1.97 5.46 -9.53
CA TRP A 122 2.26 6.89 -9.63
C TRP A 122 1.43 7.53 -10.75
N ASN A 123 0.89 8.73 -10.52
CA ASN A 123 -0.02 9.39 -11.46
C ASN A 123 0.40 10.82 -11.80
N ALA A 124 -0.14 11.34 -12.88
CA ALA A 124 0.18 12.68 -13.39
C ALA A 124 -0.12 13.80 -12.40
N LEU A 125 -1.17 13.67 -11.57
CA LEU A 125 -1.47 14.66 -10.54
C LEU A 125 -0.42 14.71 -9.44
N CYS A 126 0.12 13.56 -9.04
CA CYS A 126 1.23 13.51 -8.08
C CYS A 126 2.49 14.18 -8.66
N ALA A 127 2.79 13.93 -9.94
CA ALA A 127 3.88 14.62 -10.63
C ALA A 127 3.64 16.14 -10.72
N ASP A 128 2.42 16.57 -11.04
CA ASP A 128 2.03 17.99 -11.12
C ASP A 128 2.16 18.70 -9.77
N VAL A 129 1.80 18.06 -8.66
CA VAL A 129 1.99 18.61 -7.30
C VAL A 129 3.47 18.93 -7.05
N LEU A 130 4.39 18.00 -7.32
CA LEU A 130 5.83 18.23 -7.13
C LEU A 130 6.37 19.30 -8.08
N SER A 131 5.90 19.31 -9.33
CA SER A 131 6.30 20.28 -10.34
C SER A 131 5.87 21.70 -9.96
N ARG A 132 4.61 21.90 -9.57
CA ARG A 132 4.09 23.22 -9.15
C ARG A 132 4.74 23.75 -7.89
N ALA A 133 5.16 22.87 -6.99
CA ALA A 133 5.92 23.24 -5.82
C ALA A 133 7.40 23.56 -6.12
N GLY A 134 7.87 23.35 -7.36
CA GLY A 134 9.26 23.62 -7.75
C GLY A 134 10.28 22.59 -7.25
N VAL A 135 9.82 21.44 -6.74
CA VAL A 135 10.68 20.40 -6.14
C VAL A 135 10.75 19.11 -6.97
N GLY A 136 10.06 19.05 -8.11
CA GLY A 136 10.02 17.85 -8.96
C GLY A 136 11.38 17.32 -9.40
N ASN A 137 12.33 18.21 -9.73
CA ASN A 137 13.69 17.83 -10.13
C ASN A 137 14.62 17.51 -8.96
N GLN A 138 14.14 17.68 -7.72
CA GLN A 138 14.95 17.57 -6.50
C GLN A 138 14.68 16.25 -5.77
N VAL A 139 13.75 15.43 -6.28
CA VAL A 139 13.33 14.18 -5.67
C VAL A 139 13.24 13.07 -6.70
N ALA A 140 13.90 11.95 -6.44
CA ALA A 140 13.77 10.76 -7.26
C ALA A 140 12.54 9.96 -6.83
N VAL A 141 11.76 9.44 -7.78
CA VAL A 141 10.50 8.73 -7.50
C VAL A 141 10.64 7.27 -7.94
N HIS A 142 10.47 6.34 -7.01
CA HIS A 142 10.62 4.89 -7.24
C HIS A 142 9.40 4.10 -6.74
N PRO A 143 9.02 3.02 -7.44
CA PRO A 143 7.96 2.14 -6.99
C PRO A 143 8.39 1.29 -5.80
N PHE A 144 7.51 1.13 -4.82
CA PHE A 144 7.67 0.19 -3.71
C PHE A 144 6.40 -0.66 -3.56
N GLN A 145 6.39 -1.85 -4.16
CA GLN A 145 5.21 -2.70 -4.24
C GLN A 145 4.92 -3.42 -2.91
N LEU A 146 4.23 -2.75 -1.98
CA LEU A 146 3.99 -3.28 -0.63
C LEU A 146 3.05 -4.51 -0.60
N GLY A 147 2.01 -4.54 -1.42
CA GLY A 147 0.98 -5.58 -1.36
C GLY A 147 0.11 -5.49 -0.10
N PHE A 148 -0.34 -6.64 0.42
CA PHE A 148 -1.15 -6.71 1.64
C PHE A 148 -0.31 -6.60 2.91
N ILE A 149 -0.92 -6.01 3.94
CA ILE A 149 -0.39 -5.93 5.30
C ILE A 149 -1.09 -6.97 6.18
N PRO A 150 -0.38 -7.97 6.73
CA PRO A 150 -0.95 -8.94 7.65
C PRO A 150 -1.09 -8.37 9.06
N THR A 151 -2.34 -8.09 9.46
CA THR A 151 -2.67 -7.53 10.77
C THR A 151 -2.90 -8.60 11.83
N ASP A 152 -3.36 -9.80 11.42
CA ASP A 152 -3.54 -10.98 12.28
C ASP A 152 -3.25 -12.27 11.46
N ASN A 153 -3.33 -13.44 12.10
CA ASN A 153 -3.01 -14.75 11.51
C ASN A 153 -3.90 -15.12 10.30
N ASP A 154 -5.06 -14.50 10.20
CA ASP A 154 -6.13 -14.72 9.24
C ASP A 154 -6.64 -13.41 8.60
N MET A 155 -5.93 -12.29 8.81
CA MET A 155 -6.39 -10.97 8.37
C MET A 155 -5.32 -10.22 7.59
N LEU A 156 -5.69 -9.80 6.38
CA LEU A 156 -4.90 -8.96 5.49
C LEU A 156 -5.62 -7.62 5.25
N THR A 157 -4.87 -6.55 5.02
CA THR A 157 -5.44 -5.25 4.66
C THR A 157 -4.55 -4.48 3.70
N LEU A 158 -5.15 -3.59 2.89
CA LEU A 158 -4.42 -2.57 2.13
C LEU A 158 -4.23 -1.27 2.92
N ALA A 159 -4.82 -1.15 4.11
CA ALA A 159 -4.84 0.07 4.91
C ALA A 159 -5.40 1.30 4.18
N HIS A 160 -6.30 1.08 3.20
CA HIS A 160 -6.84 2.12 2.33
C HIS A 160 -8.21 2.62 2.79
N ASP A 161 -8.20 3.54 3.75
CA ASP A 161 -9.43 3.99 4.43
C ASP A 161 -10.38 4.80 3.54
N THR A 162 -9.88 5.39 2.45
CA THR A 162 -10.68 6.18 1.49
C THR A 162 -11.22 5.36 0.32
N LEU A 163 -10.89 4.06 0.23
CA LEU A 163 -11.14 3.24 -0.95
C LEU A 163 -12.62 3.23 -1.37
N LEU A 164 -13.55 3.08 -0.41
CA LEU A 164 -14.98 3.03 -0.71
C LEU A 164 -15.49 4.36 -1.30
N ARG A 165 -15.04 5.49 -0.73
CA ARG A 165 -15.37 6.83 -1.23
C ARG A 165 -14.78 7.05 -2.61
N ASP A 166 -13.52 6.67 -2.80
CA ASP A 166 -12.78 6.83 -4.04
C ASP A 166 -13.34 5.95 -5.18
N CYS A 167 -14.02 4.84 -4.86
CA CYS A 167 -14.67 3.97 -5.83
C CYS A 167 -16.12 4.37 -6.16
N TYR A 168 -16.91 4.84 -5.19
CA TYR A 168 -18.35 5.05 -5.38
C TYR A 168 -18.82 6.50 -5.39
N ILE A 169 -18.12 7.39 -4.67
CA ILE A 169 -18.59 8.78 -4.47
C ILE A 169 -17.79 9.71 -5.35
N GLN A 170 -16.47 9.65 -5.25
CA GLN A 170 -15.58 10.28 -6.22
C GLN A 170 -15.61 9.40 -7.45
N ASN A 171 -16.58 9.63 -8.34
CA ASN A 171 -16.58 9.08 -9.68
C ASN A 171 -15.27 9.54 -10.35
N ASN A 172 -14.19 8.79 -10.13
CA ASN A 172 -12.82 9.24 -10.28
C ASN A 172 -12.52 9.34 -11.78
N LYS A 173 -12.98 10.45 -12.38
CA LYS A 173 -12.66 10.90 -13.74
C LYS A 173 -11.17 11.25 -13.88
N THR A 174 -10.38 11.12 -12.81
CA THR A 174 -8.96 11.43 -12.76
C THR A 174 -8.06 10.32 -13.30
N THR A 175 -8.64 9.29 -13.94
CA THR A 175 -7.93 8.40 -14.88
C THR A 175 -8.43 8.53 -16.32
N LEU A 176 -8.67 9.77 -16.77
CA LEU A 176 -8.89 10.07 -18.19
C LEU A 176 -7.58 10.50 -18.88
N THR A 177 -6.62 9.57 -18.94
CA THR A 177 -5.67 9.52 -20.05
C THR A 177 -5.94 8.23 -20.84
N TYR A 178 -6.95 8.35 -21.71
CA TYR A 178 -7.12 7.75 -23.04
C TYR A 178 -6.51 6.37 -23.35
N ILE A 179 -7.34 5.32 -23.39
CA ILE A 179 -7.85 4.75 -24.65
C ILE A 179 -9.34 4.40 -24.45
N TYR A 180 -10.21 5.18 -25.08
CA TYR A 180 -11.60 4.81 -25.33
C TYR A 180 -11.59 3.72 -26.40
N ILE A 181 -11.81 2.46 -26.00
CA ILE A 181 -12.13 1.36 -26.92
C ILE A 181 -13.66 1.24 -26.93
N PRO A 182 -14.34 1.52 -28.06
CA PRO A 182 -15.81 1.61 -28.12
C PRO A 182 -16.58 0.32 -27.79
N SER A 183 -15.87 -0.80 -27.60
CA SER A 183 -16.44 -2.13 -27.36
C SER A 183 -16.22 -2.69 -25.95
N LEU A 184 -15.63 -1.92 -25.03
CA LEU A 184 -15.41 -2.32 -23.64
C LEU A 184 -16.23 -1.47 -22.68
N GLU A 185 -17.28 -2.09 -22.18
CA GLU A 185 -18.14 -1.66 -21.08
C GLU A 185 -17.32 -1.02 -19.93
N TYR A 186 -17.76 0.18 -19.53
CA TYR A 186 -17.23 1.07 -18.49
C TYR A 186 -16.53 0.35 -17.31
N ALA A 187 -15.21 0.46 -17.23
CA ALA A 187 -14.47 0.29 -15.97
C ALA A 187 -13.31 1.29 -15.97
N PRO A 188 -13.43 2.45 -15.29
CA PRO A 188 -12.33 3.38 -15.19
C PRO A 188 -11.18 2.70 -14.44
N HIS A 189 -9.95 2.99 -14.88
CA HIS A 189 -8.70 2.59 -14.23
C HIS A 189 -8.62 3.14 -12.80
N ASN A 190 -9.37 2.52 -11.89
CA ASN A 190 -9.43 2.91 -10.51
C ASN A 190 -8.15 2.42 -9.83
N ARG A 191 -7.31 3.36 -9.40
CA ARG A 191 -6.05 3.11 -8.69
C ARG A 191 -6.21 2.07 -7.58
N ALA A 192 -7.29 2.15 -6.81
CA ALA A 192 -7.53 1.23 -5.70
C ALA A 192 -7.85 -0.20 -6.17
N ILE A 193 -8.55 -0.35 -7.30
CA ILE A 193 -8.83 -1.65 -7.91
C ILE A 193 -7.54 -2.30 -8.41
N ARG A 194 -6.68 -1.51 -9.06
CA ARG A 194 -5.37 -1.99 -9.53
C ARG A 194 -4.43 -2.33 -8.38
N GLU A 195 -4.44 -1.56 -7.29
CA GLU A 195 -3.70 -1.89 -6.07
C GLU A 195 -4.18 -3.21 -5.45
N LEU A 196 -5.49 -3.42 -5.36
CA LEU A 196 -6.04 -4.67 -4.84
C LEU A 196 -5.72 -5.87 -5.75
N GLY A 197 -5.82 -5.70 -7.08
CA GLY A 197 -5.40 -6.71 -8.04
C GLY A 197 -3.91 -7.07 -7.91
N HIS A 198 -3.05 -6.07 -7.74
CA HIS A 198 -1.62 -6.28 -7.49
C HIS A 198 -1.35 -7.00 -6.15
N ALA A 199 -2.03 -6.62 -5.08
CA ALA A 199 -1.87 -7.26 -3.78
C ALA A 199 -2.32 -8.72 -3.79
N LEU A 200 -3.42 -9.04 -4.49
CA LEU A 200 -3.86 -10.41 -4.74
C LEU A 200 -2.84 -11.19 -5.58
N HIS A 201 -2.24 -10.55 -6.59
CA HIS A 201 -1.17 -11.17 -7.36
C HIS A 201 0.04 -11.51 -6.48
N VAL A 202 0.50 -10.58 -5.62
CA VAL A 202 1.58 -10.85 -4.65
C VAL A 202 1.20 -11.98 -3.69
N LEU A 203 -0.06 -12.04 -3.24
CA LEU A 203 -0.55 -13.16 -2.44
C LEU A 203 -0.43 -14.48 -3.20
N GLN A 204 -0.84 -14.55 -4.47
CA GLN A 204 -0.68 -15.77 -5.27
C GLN A 204 0.79 -16.13 -5.54
N GLN A 205 1.71 -15.16 -5.58
CA GLN A 205 3.14 -15.44 -5.65
C GLN A 205 3.64 -16.17 -4.38
N THR A 206 3.06 -15.90 -3.21
CA THR A 206 3.44 -16.54 -1.94
C THR A 206 2.67 -17.85 -1.68
N THR A 207 1.37 -17.89 -1.97
CA THR A 207 0.49 -19.04 -1.68
C THR A 207 0.32 -20.01 -2.85
N GLY A 208 0.74 -19.61 -4.05
CA GLY A 208 0.47 -20.33 -5.29
C GLY A 208 -0.86 -19.92 -5.92
N ASP A 209 -1.15 -20.48 -7.10
CA ASP A 209 -2.39 -20.21 -7.81
C ASP A 209 -3.63 -20.62 -6.99
N ILE A 210 -4.71 -19.85 -7.13
CA ILE A 210 -5.98 -20.07 -6.43
C ILE A 210 -6.98 -20.59 -7.46
N PRO A 211 -7.33 -21.89 -7.42
CA PRO A 211 -7.98 -22.55 -8.55
C PRO A 211 -9.42 -22.10 -8.76
N THR A 212 -10.11 -21.67 -7.70
CA THR A 212 -11.53 -21.29 -7.78
C THR A 212 -11.74 -19.88 -7.28
N VAL A 213 -12.27 -19.01 -8.15
CA VAL A 213 -12.60 -17.63 -7.80
C VAL A 213 -14.09 -17.37 -8.01
N HIS A 214 -14.74 -16.97 -6.93
CA HIS A 214 -16.11 -16.47 -6.95
C HIS A 214 -16.07 -14.96 -6.75
N TYR A 215 -16.87 -14.22 -7.50
CA TYR A 215 -17.00 -12.78 -7.30
C TYR A 215 -18.43 -12.31 -7.49
N LYS A 216 -18.82 -11.28 -6.75
CA LYS A 216 -20.12 -10.64 -6.90
C LYS A 216 -19.99 -9.13 -6.76
N GLY A 217 -20.54 -8.41 -7.75
CA GLY A 217 -20.55 -6.95 -7.85
C GLY A 217 -19.57 -6.39 -8.88
N GLU A 218 -19.76 -5.11 -9.19
CA GLU A 218 -19.05 -4.42 -10.28
C GLU A 218 -17.56 -4.24 -9.95
N LEU A 219 -17.24 -3.79 -8.73
CA LEU A 219 -15.84 -3.64 -8.31
C LEU A 219 -15.16 -4.99 -8.17
N ALA A 220 -15.87 -6.02 -7.69
CA ALA A 220 -15.32 -7.37 -7.57
C ALA A 220 -14.92 -7.95 -8.94
N LYS A 221 -15.76 -7.75 -9.98
CA LYS A 221 -15.43 -8.11 -11.37
C LYS A 221 -14.20 -7.34 -11.87
N ALA A 222 -14.09 -6.05 -11.55
CA ALA A 222 -12.96 -5.22 -11.95
C ALA A 222 -11.64 -5.65 -11.27
N VAL A 223 -11.69 -6.03 -9.98
CA VAL A 223 -10.54 -6.58 -9.25
C VAL A 223 -10.09 -7.90 -9.86
N TRP A 224 -11.03 -8.80 -10.17
CA TRP A 224 -10.73 -10.07 -10.83
C TRP A 224 -10.02 -9.86 -12.18
N LYS A 225 -10.53 -8.92 -13.00
CA LYS A 225 -9.88 -8.56 -14.27
C LYS A 225 -8.46 -8.03 -14.06
N SER A 226 -8.27 -7.11 -13.09
CA SER A 226 -6.94 -6.58 -12.77
C SER A 226 -5.98 -7.67 -12.30
N LEU A 227 -6.42 -8.63 -11.48
CA LEU A 227 -5.61 -9.78 -11.07
C LEU A 227 -5.21 -10.64 -12.29
N SER A 228 -6.16 -10.88 -13.19
CA SER A 228 -5.94 -11.67 -14.41
C SER A 228 -4.88 -11.04 -15.31
N GLU A 229 -4.87 -9.71 -15.42
CA GLU A 229 -3.85 -8.94 -16.16
C GLU A 229 -2.45 -9.10 -15.53
N PHE A 230 -2.34 -9.04 -14.19
CA PHE A 230 -1.05 -9.28 -13.53
C PHE A 230 -0.56 -10.72 -13.70
N ASN A 231 -1.46 -11.70 -13.61
CA ASN A 231 -1.10 -13.10 -13.79
C ASN A 231 -0.73 -13.46 -15.23
N ALA A 232 -1.32 -12.77 -16.22
CA ALA A 232 -0.92 -12.93 -17.61
C ALA A 232 0.52 -12.43 -17.86
N ALA A 233 0.93 -11.36 -17.17
CA ALA A 233 2.28 -10.82 -17.26
C ALA A 233 3.30 -11.65 -16.45
N SER A 234 2.90 -12.13 -15.27
CA SER A 234 3.72 -12.95 -14.38
C SER A 234 2.85 -14.04 -13.76
N PRO A 235 2.87 -15.27 -14.26
CA PRO A 235 2.04 -16.33 -13.70
C PRO A 235 2.40 -16.64 -12.23
N PRO A 236 1.43 -17.01 -11.37
CA PRO A 236 1.74 -17.53 -10.06
C PRO A 236 2.41 -18.91 -10.14
N PRO A 237 3.18 -19.31 -9.10
CA PRO A 237 3.79 -20.64 -9.06
C PRO A 237 2.74 -21.75 -9.15
N SER A 238 2.95 -22.70 -10.06
CA SER A 238 2.00 -23.80 -10.33
C SER A 238 1.88 -24.79 -9.17
N SER A 239 2.89 -24.88 -8.30
CA SER A 239 2.87 -25.79 -7.15
C SER A 239 3.47 -25.15 -5.90
N ARG A 240 2.70 -25.15 -4.82
CA ARG A 240 3.16 -24.87 -3.46
C ARG A 240 2.77 -26.06 -2.56
N PRO A 241 3.46 -26.26 -1.43
CA PRO A 241 3.04 -27.22 -0.41
C PRO A 241 1.56 -27.05 -0.09
N LYS A 242 0.81 -28.16 0.06
CA LYS A 242 -0.64 -28.13 0.34
C LYS A 242 -1.02 -27.22 1.51
N LYS A 243 -0.15 -27.11 2.52
CA LYS A 243 -0.32 -26.24 3.70
C LYS A 243 -0.35 -24.75 3.38
N LEU A 244 0.15 -24.31 2.22
CA LEU A 244 0.20 -22.90 1.82
C LEU A 244 -0.90 -22.54 0.82
N ARG A 245 -1.66 -23.52 0.33
CA ARG A 245 -2.59 -23.33 -0.78
C ARG A 245 -3.91 -22.78 -0.28
N ILE A 246 -4.42 -21.77 -0.99
CA ILE A 246 -5.80 -21.30 -0.86
C ILE A 246 -6.61 -21.97 -1.96
N ASP A 247 -7.67 -22.70 -1.60
CA ASP A 247 -8.48 -23.44 -2.56
C ASP A 247 -9.53 -22.54 -3.25
N HIS A 248 -10.09 -21.59 -2.50
CA HIS A 248 -11.15 -20.71 -2.98
C HIS A 248 -10.88 -19.26 -2.58
N MET A 249 -11.12 -18.34 -3.50
CA MET A 249 -11.19 -16.91 -3.22
C MET A 249 -12.60 -16.40 -3.53
N ILE A 250 -13.17 -15.66 -2.58
CA ILE A 250 -14.47 -15.00 -2.75
C ILE A 250 -14.23 -13.49 -2.71
N ILE A 251 -14.62 -12.78 -3.76
CA ILE A 251 -14.50 -11.32 -3.87
C ILE A 251 -15.89 -10.71 -3.79
N LEU A 252 -16.16 -10.00 -2.69
CA LEU A 252 -17.46 -9.37 -2.45
C LEU A 252 -17.37 -7.86 -2.57
N ASP A 253 -18.25 -7.30 -3.39
CA ASP A 253 -18.38 -5.87 -3.50
C ASP A 253 -19.20 -5.28 -2.34
N ARG A 254 -18.73 -4.19 -1.72
CA ARG A 254 -19.36 -3.63 -0.52
C ARG A 254 -20.76 -3.09 -0.77
N LYS A 255 -21.05 -2.65 -2.00
CA LYS A 255 -22.39 -2.20 -2.42
C LYS A 255 -23.48 -3.28 -2.32
N LEU A 256 -23.10 -4.56 -2.19
CA LEU A 256 -24.06 -5.64 -1.94
C LEU A 256 -24.67 -5.57 -0.54
N ASP A 257 -23.98 -4.97 0.44
CA ASP A 257 -24.46 -4.85 1.81
C ASP A 257 -23.88 -3.61 2.50
N TYR A 258 -24.63 -2.51 2.43
CA TYR A 258 -24.37 -1.30 3.22
C TYR A 258 -25.00 -1.36 4.62
N ILE A 259 -25.89 -2.31 4.89
CA ILE A 259 -26.62 -2.36 6.17
C ILE A 259 -25.71 -2.88 7.28
N ALA A 260 -24.91 -3.91 7.01
CA ALA A 260 -23.97 -4.47 7.98
C ALA A 260 -23.01 -3.43 8.59
N PRO A 261 -22.29 -2.57 7.82
CA PRO A 261 -21.39 -1.58 8.40
C PRO A 261 -22.11 -0.40 9.09
N LEU A 262 -23.38 -0.13 8.76
CA LEU A 262 -24.19 0.90 9.42
C LEU A 262 -24.85 0.40 10.72
N SER A 263 -24.91 -0.92 10.91
CA SER A 263 -25.44 -1.53 12.11
C SER A 263 -24.45 -1.39 13.27
N THR A 264 -24.98 -1.16 14.46
CA THR A 264 -24.17 -1.08 15.68
C THR A 264 -23.57 -2.45 15.97
N PRO A 265 -22.24 -2.64 15.90
CA PRO A 265 -21.69 -3.96 16.08
C PRO A 265 -21.68 -4.32 17.58
N LEU A 266 -21.99 -5.59 17.88
CA LEU A 266 -22.25 -6.08 19.24
C LEU A 266 -21.17 -7.04 19.77
N THR A 267 -20.07 -7.23 19.04
CA THR A 267 -18.96 -8.07 19.50
C THR A 267 -17.98 -7.25 20.35
N TYR A 268 -17.30 -7.89 21.31
CA TYR A 268 -16.32 -7.24 22.18
C TYR A 268 -15.24 -6.47 21.40
N LYS A 269 -14.63 -7.11 20.38
CA LYS A 269 -13.64 -6.49 19.51
C LYS A 269 -14.21 -5.24 18.84
N SER A 270 -15.41 -5.37 18.24
CA SER A 270 -16.05 -4.26 17.52
C SER A 270 -16.42 -3.07 18.40
N GLN A 271 -16.88 -3.34 19.63
CA GLN A 271 -17.26 -2.30 20.59
C GLN A 271 -16.05 -1.50 21.08
N LYS A 272 -14.88 -2.14 21.23
CA LYS A 272 -13.62 -1.43 21.50
C LYS A 272 -13.22 -0.51 20.34
N THR A 273 -13.51 -0.89 19.10
CA THR A 273 -13.29 -0.06 17.91
C THR A 273 -14.39 0.97 17.65
N LYS A 274 -15.49 1.06 18.41
CA LYS A 274 -16.51 2.11 18.22
C LYS A 274 -16.00 3.53 18.47
N ALA A 275 -14.87 3.69 19.15
CA ALA A 275 -14.18 4.99 19.22
C ALA A 275 -13.43 5.35 17.92
N TRP A 276 -13.35 4.43 16.94
CA TRP A 276 -12.54 4.52 15.73
C TRP A 276 -13.26 3.79 14.56
N PHE A 277 -14.38 4.33 14.07
CA PHE A 277 -15.05 3.80 12.87
C PHE A 277 -14.23 4.12 11.62
N HIS A 278 -13.27 3.27 11.27
CA HIS A 278 -12.71 3.17 9.91
C HIS A 278 -12.63 1.69 9.51
N ALA A 279 -13.59 1.29 8.67
CA ALA A 279 -13.60 0.16 7.74
C ALA A 279 -12.83 -1.12 8.14
N PHE A 280 -13.52 -2.08 8.75
CA PHE A 280 -13.16 -3.50 8.61
C PHE A 280 -13.87 -4.08 7.38
N VAL A 281 -13.09 -4.57 6.42
CA VAL A 281 -13.57 -5.42 5.32
C VAL A 281 -13.32 -6.86 5.76
N PHE A 282 -14.39 -7.65 5.89
CA PHE A 282 -14.30 -9.11 5.97
C PHE A 282 -13.98 -9.66 4.58
N PHE A 283 -12.99 -10.56 4.50
CA PHE A 283 -12.78 -11.47 3.38
C PHE A 283 -13.56 -12.76 3.64
#